data_AF-A0A838SB15-F1
#
_entry.id   AF-A0A838SB15-F1
#
_cell.length_a   1.000
_cell.length_b   1.000
_cell.length_c   1.000
_cell.angle_alpha   90.00
_cell.angle_beta   90.00
_cell.angle_gamma   90.00
#
_symmetry.space_group_name_H-M   'P 1'
#
loop_
_entity.id
_entity.type
_entity.pdbx_description
1 polymer ?
#
loop_
_entity_poly.entity_id
_entity_poly.type
_entity_poly.pdbx_seq_one_letter_code
_entity_poly.pdbx_strand_id
1 'polypeptide(L)'
;MFTWFDGRHDFLQYVTQIKSYQLEAERYLSSQREVSGYCAACRGVRKFTVNAGVYFGPLPNLREGLVCECGLGNRNRLIYSAIALETEDHADVQMAILERTSVLYRRLQETYPEIIGSEYMGEGAKGGTLYPVGGISVRHESLTELSFSSCSLDLIVHNDVLEHVFNYRKALEELYRVLRKGGTLIFTCPFFFRLDRELQKARILADGSLELLMGPEYHGDPINAQGALTFYHYGWGLLDDLFRSGFADVRVGVQYDVFSGLVSNNHPEYEYGNMLPIIIRAAK
;
A
#
# COMPACT_ATOMS: atom_id res chain seq x y z
N MET A 1 5.47 16.60 3.18
CA MET A 1 5.86 16.44 1.76
C MET A 1 6.65 15.15 1.65
N PHE A 2 6.51 14.41 0.56
CA PHE A 2 7.30 13.19 0.34
C PHE A 2 8.75 13.53 0.01
N THR A 3 9.68 12.80 0.62
CA THR A 3 11.06 12.69 0.14
C THR A 3 11.15 11.49 -0.78
N TRP A 4 11.49 11.72 -2.04
CA TRP A 4 11.57 10.67 -3.07
C TRP A 4 13.02 10.21 -3.27
N PHE A 5 13.20 8.91 -3.43
CA PHE A 5 14.48 8.26 -3.63
C PHE A 5 14.45 7.39 -4.88
N ASP A 6 15.45 7.58 -5.73
CA ASP A 6 15.62 6.79 -6.96
C ASP A 6 16.39 5.49 -6.69
N GLY A 7 17.05 5.38 -5.54
CA GLY A 7 17.91 4.24 -5.24
C GLY A 7 18.18 4.03 -3.76
N ARG A 8 18.74 2.85 -3.48
CA ARG A 8 18.98 2.34 -2.12
C ARG A 8 19.90 3.20 -1.28
N HIS A 9 20.95 3.74 -1.88
CA HIS A 9 22.01 4.42 -1.13
C HIS A 9 21.47 5.62 -0.36
N ASP A 10 20.83 6.57 -1.06
CA ASP A 10 20.30 7.79 -0.46
C ASP A 10 19.15 7.51 0.49
N PHE A 11 18.31 6.50 0.17
CA PHE A 11 17.28 6.04 1.08
C PHE A 11 17.87 5.56 2.42
N LEU A 12 18.90 4.71 2.39
CA LEU A 12 19.53 4.20 3.62
C LEU A 12 20.24 5.30 4.42
N GLN A 13 20.80 6.31 3.74
CA GLN A 13 21.34 7.49 4.42
C GLN A 13 20.22 8.23 5.17
N TYR A 14 19.07 8.46 4.50
CA TYR A 14 17.91 9.09 5.14
C TYR A 14 17.41 8.28 6.35
N VAL A 15 17.24 6.96 6.22
CA VAL A 15 16.82 6.10 7.34
C VAL A 15 17.78 6.23 8.53
N THR A 16 19.08 6.22 8.25
CA THR A 16 20.12 6.37 9.27
C THR A 16 20.03 7.73 9.98
N GLN A 17 19.79 8.80 9.23
CA GLN A 17 19.67 10.16 9.76
C GLN A 17 18.45 10.34 10.66
N ILE A 18 17.30 9.77 10.30
CA ILE A 18 16.07 9.95 11.07
C ILE A 18 15.95 8.99 12.27
N LYS A 19 16.74 7.91 12.34
CA LYS A 19 16.57 6.82 13.30
C LYS A 19 16.43 7.27 14.75
N SER A 20 17.32 8.13 15.25
CA SER A 20 17.27 8.58 16.65
C SER A 20 16.01 9.39 16.95
N TYR A 21 15.61 10.26 16.03
CA TYR A 21 14.37 11.03 16.15
C TYR A 21 13.15 10.12 16.07
N GLN A 22 13.15 9.16 15.13
CA GLN A 22 12.08 8.18 14.94
C GLN A 22 11.81 7.40 16.23
N LEU A 23 12.85 6.83 16.84
CA LEU A 23 12.72 6.02 18.05
C LEU A 23 12.15 6.80 19.23
N GLU A 24 12.56 8.07 19.40
CA GLU A 24 12.06 8.90 20.50
C GLU A 24 10.61 9.35 20.26
N ALA A 25 10.31 9.81 19.04
CA ALA A 25 8.98 10.25 18.67
C ALA A 25 7.96 9.11 18.74
N GLU A 26 8.29 7.93 18.24
CA GLU A 26 7.38 6.78 18.24
C GLU A 26 7.22 6.18 19.64
N ARG A 27 8.24 6.26 20.51
CA ARG A 27 8.09 5.94 21.94
C ARG A 27 7.10 6.89 22.60
N TYR A 28 7.20 8.19 22.35
CA TYR A 28 6.24 9.16 22.85
C TYR A 28 4.83 8.85 22.34
N LEU A 29 4.64 8.72 21.02
CA LEU A 29 3.33 8.40 20.42
C LEU A 29 2.73 7.14 21.05
N SER A 30 3.52 6.07 21.17
CA SER A 30 3.09 4.79 21.75
C SER A 30 2.66 4.88 23.22
N SER A 31 3.14 5.88 23.96
CA SER A 31 2.73 6.13 25.35
C SER A 31 1.40 6.87 25.47
N GLN A 32 0.87 7.41 24.37
CA GLN A 32 -0.37 8.17 24.34
C GLN A 32 -1.55 7.29 23.95
N ARG A 33 -2.75 7.67 24.41
CA ARG A 33 -4.01 7.06 23.92
C ARG A 33 -4.51 7.78 22.67
N GLU A 34 -4.43 9.10 22.69
CA GLU A 34 -4.80 9.98 21.60
C GLU A 34 -3.74 11.06 21.42
N VAL A 35 -3.55 11.52 20.19
CA VAL A 35 -2.71 12.68 19.87
C VAL A 35 -3.43 13.60 18.90
N SER A 36 -3.13 14.90 18.92
CA SER A 36 -3.61 15.83 17.90
C SER A 36 -2.64 15.90 16.73
N GLY A 37 -3.17 15.92 15.50
CA GLY A 37 -2.36 15.96 14.31
C GLY A 37 -3.11 16.41 13.06
N TYR A 38 -2.38 16.75 12.01
CA TYR A 38 -2.98 17.16 10.73
C TYR A 38 -3.38 15.95 9.88
N CYS A 39 -4.64 15.90 9.45
CA CYS A 39 -5.15 14.87 8.55
C CYS A 39 -5.37 15.44 7.16
N ALA A 40 -4.64 14.94 6.17
CA ALA A 40 -4.75 15.36 4.77
C ALA A 40 -6.19 15.20 4.23
N ALA A 41 -6.84 14.05 4.52
CA ALA A 41 -8.20 13.78 4.09
C ALA A 41 -9.29 14.60 4.80
N CYS A 42 -8.98 15.21 5.95
CA CYS A 42 -9.89 16.11 6.66
C CYS A 42 -9.54 17.59 6.44
N ARG A 43 -8.38 17.87 5.82
CA ARG A 43 -7.79 19.20 5.64
C ARG A 43 -7.77 20.02 6.93
N GLY A 44 -7.36 19.40 8.03
CA GLY A 44 -7.32 20.08 9.32
C GLY A 44 -6.78 19.25 10.48
N VAL A 45 -6.57 19.91 11.61
CA VAL A 45 -6.16 19.26 12.86
C VAL A 45 -7.31 18.43 13.41
N ARG A 46 -7.01 17.18 13.74
CA ARG A 46 -7.94 16.18 14.27
C ARG A 46 -7.29 15.42 15.40
N LYS A 47 -8.08 14.66 16.16
CA LYS A 47 -7.55 13.66 17.08
C LYS A 47 -7.29 12.35 16.36
N PHE A 48 -6.17 11.71 16.70
CA PHE A 48 -5.78 10.38 16.24
C PHE A 48 -5.77 9.44 17.43
N THR A 49 -6.53 8.36 17.32
CA THR A 49 -6.44 7.22 18.25
C THR A 49 -5.16 6.47 17.93
N VAL A 50 -4.19 6.47 18.86
CA VAL A 50 -2.87 5.87 18.64
C VAL A 50 -2.99 4.36 18.43
N ASN A 51 -3.71 3.72 19.34
CA ASN A 51 -3.77 2.28 19.44
C ASN A 51 -4.97 1.74 18.66
N ALA A 52 -4.75 1.38 17.40
CA ALA A 52 -5.70 0.61 16.62
C ALA A 52 -4.95 -0.51 15.87
N GLY A 53 -5.53 -1.71 15.81
CA GLY A 53 -4.93 -2.86 15.13
C GLY A 53 -4.08 -3.76 16.02
N VAL A 54 -3.22 -4.56 15.38
CA VAL A 54 -2.40 -5.61 16.01
C VAL A 54 -1.19 -5.01 16.73
N TYR A 55 -0.81 -5.56 17.88
CA TYR A 55 0.37 -5.13 18.63
C TYR A 55 1.57 -6.02 18.34
N PHE A 56 2.78 -5.45 18.39
CA PHE A 56 4.05 -6.17 18.39
C PHE A 56 4.52 -6.36 19.84
N GLY A 57 3.97 -7.38 20.51
CA GLY A 57 4.15 -7.53 21.96
C GLY A 57 3.49 -6.37 22.70
N PRO A 58 4.23 -5.56 23.49
CA PRO A 58 3.65 -4.40 24.18
C PRO A 58 3.53 -3.15 23.29
N LEU A 59 4.10 -3.15 22.09
CA LEU A 59 4.17 -1.96 21.23
C LEU A 59 2.97 -1.90 20.27
N PRO A 60 2.28 -0.77 20.16
CA PRO A 60 1.22 -0.62 19.17
C PRO A 60 1.82 -0.54 17.76
N ASN A 61 1.15 -1.15 16.79
CA ASN A 61 1.47 -0.95 15.38
C ASN A 61 0.96 0.43 14.94
N LEU A 62 1.85 1.42 14.92
CA LEU A 62 1.50 2.81 14.59
C LEU A 62 1.14 3.01 13.10
N ARG A 63 1.43 2.05 12.22
CA ARG A 63 1.05 2.08 10.79
C ARG A 63 -0.43 1.79 10.59
N GLU A 64 -0.97 0.84 11.35
CA GLU A 64 -2.41 0.52 11.36
C GLU A 64 -3.19 1.36 12.38
N GLY A 65 -2.47 1.93 13.35
CA GLY A 65 -2.97 2.88 14.33
C GLY A 65 -3.07 4.32 13.83
N LEU A 66 -2.98 5.25 14.78
CA LEU A 66 -3.11 6.70 14.54
C LEU A 66 -4.35 7.01 13.68
N VAL A 67 -5.47 6.40 14.06
CA VAL A 67 -6.74 6.46 13.33
C VAL A 67 -7.40 7.80 13.59
N CYS A 68 -7.60 8.57 12.51
CA CYS A 68 -8.31 9.83 12.56
C CYS A 68 -9.79 9.61 12.84
N GLU A 69 -10.46 10.63 13.38
CA GLU A 69 -11.93 10.70 13.53
C GLU A 69 -12.70 10.41 12.23
N CYS A 70 -12.11 10.60 11.04
CA CYS A 70 -12.71 10.20 9.76
C CYS A 70 -12.58 8.71 9.42
N GLY A 71 -11.95 7.92 10.30
CA GLY A 71 -11.74 6.48 10.17
C GLY A 71 -10.47 6.08 9.41
N LEU A 72 -9.69 7.00 8.88
CA LEU A 72 -8.43 6.65 8.20
C LEU A 72 -7.26 6.51 9.19
N GLY A 73 -6.65 5.32 9.21
CA GLY A 73 -5.37 5.05 9.88
C GLY A 73 -4.17 5.72 9.20
N ASN A 74 -3.00 5.64 9.83
CA ASN A 74 -1.74 6.19 9.31
C ASN A 74 -1.48 5.78 7.86
N ARG A 75 -1.44 4.47 7.55
CA ARG A 75 -1.23 3.96 6.18
C ARG A 75 -2.22 4.58 5.18
N ASN A 76 -3.51 4.57 5.51
CA ASN A 76 -4.54 5.07 4.59
C ASN A 76 -4.42 6.58 4.35
N ARG A 77 -4.01 7.35 5.37
CA ARG A 77 -3.75 8.79 5.24
C ARG A 77 -2.47 9.08 4.43
N LEU A 78 -1.46 8.21 4.51
CA LEU A 78 -0.27 8.27 3.66
C LEU A 78 -0.64 8.13 2.19
N ILE A 79 -1.40 7.08 1.83
CA ILE A 79 -1.83 6.83 0.45
C ILE A 79 -2.74 7.96 -0.05
N TYR A 80 -3.69 8.40 0.77
CA TYR A 80 -4.52 9.56 0.42
C TYR A 80 -3.67 10.79 0.08
N SER A 81 -2.60 11.05 0.85
CA SER A 81 -1.69 12.16 0.60
C SER A 81 -0.90 11.99 -0.70
N ALA A 82 -0.50 10.75 -1.04
CA ALA A 82 0.18 10.45 -2.30
C ALA A 82 -0.75 10.63 -3.51
N ILE A 83 -2.00 10.18 -3.41
CA ILE A 83 -3.02 10.39 -4.45
C ILE A 83 -3.26 11.88 -4.66
N ALA A 84 -3.55 12.63 -3.59
CA ALA A 84 -3.81 14.07 -3.67
C ALA A 84 -2.64 14.85 -4.26
N LEU A 85 -1.39 14.42 -4.00
CA LEU A 85 -0.21 15.01 -4.61
C LEU A 85 -0.10 14.71 -6.10
N GLU A 86 -0.40 13.48 -6.51
CA GLU A 86 -0.28 13.05 -7.92
C GLU A 86 -1.37 13.66 -8.81
N THR A 87 -2.57 13.81 -8.27
CA THR A 87 -3.74 14.31 -9.02
C THR A 87 -3.93 15.80 -8.88
N GLU A 88 -3.20 16.46 -7.97
CA GLU A 88 -3.47 17.84 -7.53
C GLU A 88 -4.94 18.06 -7.11
N ASP A 89 -5.59 17.00 -6.60
CA ASP A 89 -7.03 16.95 -6.28
C ASP A 89 -7.97 17.22 -7.47
N HIS A 90 -7.52 16.99 -8.71
CA HIS A 90 -8.38 17.04 -9.90
C HIS A 90 -9.36 15.86 -9.95
N ALA A 91 -10.66 16.17 -9.96
CA ALA A 91 -11.73 15.17 -9.85
C ALA A 91 -11.96 14.33 -11.13
N ASP A 92 -11.46 14.77 -12.28
CA ASP A 92 -11.67 14.17 -13.61
C ASP A 92 -10.64 13.06 -13.95
N VAL A 93 -9.71 12.77 -13.04
CA VAL A 93 -8.72 11.69 -13.17
C VAL A 93 -9.40 10.33 -13.28
N GLN A 94 -9.08 9.58 -14.34
CA GLN A 94 -9.53 8.19 -14.49
C GLN A 94 -8.71 7.28 -13.58
N MET A 95 -9.24 7.05 -12.38
CA MET A 95 -8.56 6.33 -11.30
C MET A 95 -9.22 4.98 -11.01
N ALA A 96 -8.40 3.95 -10.81
CA ALA A 96 -8.82 2.68 -10.21
C ALA A 96 -8.07 2.42 -8.89
N ILE A 97 -8.76 1.89 -7.89
CA ILE A 97 -8.17 1.45 -6.63
C ILE A 97 -8.66 0.05 -6.26
N LEU A 98 -7.73 -0.83 -5.86
CA LEU A 98 -8.01 -2.24 -5.59
C LEU A 98 -8.43 -2.51 -4.14
N GLU A 99 -9.37 -1.71 -3.60
CA GLU A 99 -9.94 -1.88 -2.26
C GLU A 99 -11.29 -1.15 -2.10
N ARG A 100 -12.33 -1.58 -2.83
CA ARG A 100 -13.67 -0.94 -2.84
C ARG A 100 -14.33 -0.82 -1.47
N THR A 101 -14.06 -1.77 -0.59
CA THR A 101 -14.75 -1.93 0.71
C THR A 101 -14.14 -1.07 1.82
N SER A 102 -13.00 -0.43 1.56
CA SER A 102 -12.23 0.29 2.56
C SER A 102 -12.84 1.65 2.93
N VAL A 103 -12.48 2.16 4.11
CA VAL A 103 -12.77 3.56 4.48
C VAL A 103 -12.04 4.52 3.55
N LEU A 104 -10.84 4.17 3.08
CA LEU A 104 -10.05 4.98 2.16
C LEU A 104 -10.79 5.20 0.84
N TYR A 105 -11.35 4.14 0.23
CA TYR A 105 -12.19 4.27 -0.96
C TYR A 105 -13.34 5.26 -0.73
N ARG A 106 -14.08 5.10 0.39
CA ARG A 106 -15.22 5.98 0.69
C ARG A 106 -14.81 7.45 0.79
N ARG A 107 -13.66 7.72 1.42
CA ARG A 107 -13.13 9.09 1.56
C ARG A 107 -12.60 9.64 0.24
N LEU A 108 -11.97 8.81 -0.59
CA LEU A 108 -11.53 9.21 -1.93
C LEU A 108 -12.72 9.52 -2.84
N GLN A 109 -13.81 8.75 -2.76
CA GLN A 109 -15.01 8.96 -3.57
C GLN A 109 -15.67 10.34 -3.33
N GLU A 110 -15.46 10.96 -2.17
CA GLU A 110 -15.90 12.34 -1.90
C GLU A 110 -15.19 13.38 -2.80
N THR A 111 -13.97 13.08 -3.26
CA THR A 111 -13.14 13.95 -4.12
C THR A 111 -13.14 13.48 -5.58
N TYR A 112 -13.12 12.17 -5.79
CA TYR A 112 -13.06 11.49 -7.09
C TYR A 112 -14.36 10.69 -7.29
N PRO A 113 -15.48 11.30 -7.71
CA PRO A 113 -16.77 10.63 -7.76
C PRO A 113 -16.79 9.42 -8.71
N GLU A 114 -15.98 9.45 -9.76
CA GLU A 114 -15.86 8.40 -10.79
C GLU A 114 -14.78 7.36 -10.46
N ILE A 115 -14.19 7.36 -9.25
CA ILE A 115 -13.17 6.39 -8.87
C ILE A 115 -13.70 4.95 -8.94
N ILE A 116 -13.00 4.11 -9.70
CA ILE A 116 -13.34 2.70 -9.84
C ILE A 116 -12.73 1.93 -8.67
N GLY A 117 -13.56 1.27 -7.86
CA GLY A 117 -13.11 0.41 -6.77
C GLY A 117 -13.37 -1.05 -7.09
N SER A 118 -12.40 -1.92 -6.81
CA SER A 118 -12.54 -3.37 -6.96
C SER A 118 -12.04 -4.15 -5.75
N GLU A 119 -12.30 -5.46 -5.76
CA GLU A 119 -11.72 -6.44 -4.84
C GLU A 119 -11.36 -7.73 -5.62
N TYR A 120 -10.48 -8.55 -5.06
CA TYR A 120 -10.19 -9.88 -5.60
C TYR A 120 -11.18 -10.91 -5.03
N MET A 121 -11.96 -11.55 -5.90
CA MET A 121 -13.05 -12.47 -5.50
C MET A 121 -12.62 -13.95 -5.52
N GLY A 122 -11.32 -14.22 -5.66
CA GLY A 122 -10.79 -15.57 -5.82
C GLY A 122 -10.65 -16.02 -7.27
N GLU A 123 -10.06 -17.19 -7.45
CA GLU A 123 -9.84 -17.79 -8.77
C GLU A 123 -11.17 -18.13 -9.46
N GLY A 124 -11.21 -17.94 -10.78
CA GLY A 124 -12.39 -18.23 -11.61
C GLY A 124 -13.45 -17.12 -11.64
N ALA A 125 -13.32 -16.07 -10.80
CA ALA A 125 -14.14 -14.88 -10.94
C ALA A 125 -13.82 -14.14 -12.26
N LYS A 126 -14.84 -13.60 -12.92
CA LYS A 126 -14.70 -12.94 -14.21
C LYS A 126 -14.38 -11.47 -14.01
N GLY A 127 -13.21 -11.02 -14.48
CA GLY A 127 -12.77 -9.63 -14.39
C GLY A 127 -13.84 -8.65 -14.87
N GLY A 128 -14.02 -7.57 -14.10
CA GLY A 128 -14.96 -6.49 -14.36
C GLY A 128 -16.43 -6.79 -14.03
N THR A 129 -16.74 -8.00 -13.57
CA THR A 129 -18.08 -8.39 -13.12
C THR A 129 -18.34 -7.85 -11.71
N LEU A 130 -19.59 -7.46 -11.43
CA LEU A 130 -20.04 -7.06 -10.10
C LEU A 130 -20.51 -8.28 -9.30
N TYR A 131 -19.99 -8.46 -8.10
CA TYR A 131 -20.35 -9.50 -7.15
C TYR A 131 -20.95 -8.89 -5.86
N PRO A 132 -21.96 -9.53 -5.25
CA PRO A 132 -22.51 -9.05 -3.98
C PRO A 132 -21.57 -9.38 -2.82
N VAL A 133 -21.12 -8.35 -2.09
CA VAL A 133 -20.25 -8.48 -0.91
C VAL A 133 -20.80 -7.56 0.18
N GLY A 134 -21.11 -8.09 1.37
CA GLY A 134 -21.50 -7.26 2.51
C GLY A 134 -22.71 -6.32 2.25
N GLY A 135 -23.62 -6.70 1.36
CA GLY A 135 -24.79 -5.90 0.99
C GLY A 135 -24.54 -4.82 -0.09
N ILE A 136 -23.33 -4.76 -0.66
CA ILE A 136 -22.99 -3.86 -1.79
C ILE A 136 -22.55 -4.66 -3.02
N SER A 137 -22.61 -4.05 -4.20
CA SER A 137 -22.04 -4.62 -5.43
C SER A 137 -20.60 -4.17 -5.60
N VAL A 138 -19.68 -5.14 -5.71
CA VAL A 138 -18.24 -4.90 -5.79
C VAL A 138 -17.70 -5.46 -7.10
N ARG A 139 -16.94 -4.66 -7.83
CA ARG A 139 -16.27 -5.07 -9.06
C ARG A 139 -15.13 -6.04 -8.74
N HIS A 140 -15.04 -7.14 -9.46
CA HIS A 140 -13.88 -8.02 -9.39
C HIS A 140 -12.77 -7.55 -10.31
N GLU A 141 -11.54 -7.50 -9.81
CA GLU A 141 -10.33 -7.44 -10.63
C GLU A 141 -9.28 -8.40 -10.12
N SER A 142 -8.48 -8.95 -11.04
CA SER A 142 -7.26 -9.68 -10.75
C SER A 142 -6.07 -8.86 -11.23
N LEU A 143 -5.09 -8.64 -10.37
CA LEU A 143 -3.87 -7.89 -10.75
C LEU A 143 -3.14 -8.52 -11.94
N THR A 144 -3.24 -9.85 -12.11
CA THR A 144 -2.58 -10.57 -13.20
C THR A 144 -3.41 -10.64 -14.49
N GLU A 145 -4.62 -10.09 -14.48
CA GLU A 145 -5.53 -10.04 -15.64
C GLU A 145 -6.60 -8.96 -15.40
N LEU A 146 -6.18 -7.70 -15.50
CA LEU A 146 -7.08 -6.57 -15.27
C LEU A 146 -8.05 -6.43 -16.45
N SER A 147 -9.34 -6.35 -16.17
CA SER A 147 -10.35 -6.24 -17.24
C SER A 147 -10.43 -4.84 -17.88
N PHE A 148 -9.61 -3.89 -17.42
CA PHE A 148 -9.48 -2.57 -18.03
C PHE A 148 -8.82 -2.64 -19.41
N SER A 149 -9.26 -1.77 -20.32
CA SER A 149 -8.61 -1.61 -21.62
C SER A 149 -7.19 -1.06 -21.46
N SER A 150 -6.32 -1.38 -22.42
CA SER A 150 -4.97 -0.82 -22.44
C SER A 150 -5.03 0.71 -22.55
N CYS A 151 -4.13 1.41 -21.87
CA CYS A 151 -4.06 2.87 -21.88
C CYS A 151 -5.39 3.57 -21.55
N SER A 152 -6.10 3.10 -20.53
CA SER A 152 -7.41 3.63 -20.13
C SER A 152 -7.40 4.44 -18.84
N LEU A 153 -6.41 4.23 -17.96
CA LEU A 153 -6.33 4.86 -16.64
C LEU A 153 -5.22 5.92 -16.57
N ASP A 154 -5.49 6.98 -15.82
CA ASP A 154 -4.49 8.00 -15.46
C ASP A 154 -3.74 7.59 -14.18
N LEU A 155 -4.42 6.92 -13.25
CA LEU A 155 -3.86 6.47 -11.99
C LEU A 155 -4.42 5.10 -11.57
N ILE A 156 -3.55 4.20 -11.12
CA ILE A 156 -3.96 2.96 -10.47
C ILE A 156 -3.30 2.83 -9.10
N VAL A 157 -4.10 2.43 -8.10
CA VAL A 157 -3.67 2.36 -6.70
C VAL A 157 -3.98 0.99 -6.11
N HIS A 158 -3.06 0.44 -5.33
CA HIS A 158 -3.34 -0.72 -4.49
C HIS A 158 -2.55 -0.66 -3.18
N ASN A 159 -3.05 -1.29 -2.13
CA ASN A 159 -2.46 -1.20 -0.80
C ASN A 159 -2.25 -2.61 -0.24
N ASP A 160 -0.99 -3.03 -0.13
CA ASP A 160 -0.61 -4.34 0.44
C ASP A 160 -1.33 -5.51 -0.27
N VAL A 161 -1.34 -5.46 -1.61
CA VAL A 161 -1.94 -6.49 -2.47
C VAL A 161 -0.88 -7.34 -3.16
N LEU A 162 0.22 -6.72 -3.60
CA LEU A 162 1.20 -7.33 -4.49
C LEU A 162 1.92 -8.52 -3.85
N GLU A 163 2.08 -8.53 -2.53
CA GLU A 163 2.73 -9.61 -1.79
C GLU A 163 1.93 -10.91 -1.82
N HIS A 164 0.62 -10.81 -2.12
CA HIS A 164 -0.32 -11.92 -2.23
C HIS A 164 -0.42 -12.46 -3.66
N VAL A 165 0.26 -11.84 -4.62
CA VAL A 165 0.20 -12.25 -6.02
C VAL A 165 1.39 -13.17 -6.35
N PHE A 166 1.14 -14.46 -6.56
CA PHE A 166 2.19 -15.41 -6.92
C PHE A 166 2.99 -14.99 -8.17
N ASN A 167 2.29 -14.63 -9.26
CA ASN A 167 2.92 -14.12 -10.48
C ASN A 167 2.89 -12.58 -10.52
N TYR A 168 3.54 -11.94 -9.56
CA TYR A 168 3.53 -10.47 -9.45
C TYR A 168 4.15 -9.79 -10.68
N ARG A 169 5.09 -10.43 -11.39
CA ARG A 169 5.68 -9.87 -12.62
C ARG A 169 4.63 -9.66 -13.71
N LYS A 170 3.74 -10.65 -13.92
CA LYS A 170 2.57 -10.48 -14.80
C LYS A 170 1.65 -9.37 -14.30
N ALA A 171 1.51 -9.19 -12.99
CA ALA A 171 0.75 -8.07 -12.44
C ALA A 171 1.38 -6.71 -12.78
N LEU A 172 2.71 -6.56 -12.71
CA LEU A 172 3.38 -5.33 -13.09
C LEU A 172 3.18 -5.01 -14.59
N GLU A 173 3.21 -6.02 -15.45
CA GLU A 173 2.90 -5.88 -16.89
C GLU A 173 1.46 -5.41 -17.12
N GLU A 174 0.48 -5.97 -16.42
CA GLU A 174 -0.93 -5.55 -16.50
C GLU A 174 -1.15 -4.13 -15.98
N LEU A 175 -0.54 -3.78 -14.84
CA LEU A 175 -0.55 -2.42 -14.29
C LEU A 175 0.02 -1.42 -15.30
N TYR A 176 1.15 -1.74 -15.93
CA TYR A 176 1.73 -0.91 -16.99
C TYR A 176 0.81 -0.83 -18.22
N ARG A 177 0.18 -1.95 -18.63
CA ARG A 177 -0.70 -2.01 -19.81
C ARG A 177 -1.90 -1.08 -19.68
N VAL A 178 -2.57 -1.08 -18.53
CA VAL A 178 -3.81 -0.31 -18.32
C VAL A 178 -3.59 1.19 -18.18
N LEU A 179 -2.39 1.61 -17.75
CA LEU A 179 -2.04 3.02 -17.63
C LEU A 179 -1.82 3.68 -18.99
N ARG A 180 -2.30 4.91 -19.13
CA ARG A 180 -1.98 5.81 -20.25
C ARG A 180 -0.51 6.22 -20.20
N LYS A 181 -0.01 6.80 -21.30
CA LYS A 181 1.28 7.49 -21.28
C LYS A 181 1.21 8.65 -20.28
N GLY A 182 2.18 8.75 -19.38
CA GLY A 182 2.16 9.70 -18.27
C GLY A 182 1.27 9.28 -17.09
N GLY A 183 0.61 8.12 -17.17
CA GLY A 183 -0.16 7.58 -16.06
C GLY A 183 0.74 6.96 -14.98
N THR A 184 0.25 6.92 -13.75
CA THR A 184 1.04 6.57 -12.58
C THR A 184 0.44 5.38 -11.83
N LEU A 185 1.30 4.48 -11.35
CA LEU A 185 1.01 3.47 -10.34
C LEU A 185 1.49 3.99 -8.98
N ILE A 186 0.63 3.98 -7.97
CA ILE A 186 0.96 4.30 -6.58
C ILE A 186 0.54 3.14 -5.69
N PHE A 187 1.44 2.65 -4.84
CA PHE A 187 1.07 1.56 -3.94
C PHE A 187 1.89 1.49 -2.66
N THR A 188 1.36 0.73 -1.70
CA THR A 188 2.14 0.19 -0.58
C THR A 188 2.25 -1.32 -0.72
N CYS A 189 3.34 -1.87 -0.17
CA CYS A 189 3.49 -3.28 0.17
C CYS A 189 4.44 -3.39 1.36
N PRO A 190 4.53 -4.55 2.02
CA PRO A 190 5.63 -4.86 2.92
C PRO A 190 6.97 -4.75 2.18
N PHE A 191 7.68 -3.63 2.41
CA PHE A 191 8.93 -3.29 1.75
C PHE A 191 10.09 -3.32 2.77
N PHE A 192 10.85 -4.39 2.69
CA PHE A 192 11.99 -4.68 3.56
C PHE A 192 13.24 -4.07 2.92
N PHE A 193 13.44 -2.77 3.12
CA PHE A 193 14.48 -1.96 2.47
C PHE A 193 15.94 -2.42 2.73
N ARG A 194 16.16 -3.42 3.58
CA ARG A 194 17.47 -4.05 3.75
C ARG A 194 17.71 -5.24 2.82
N LEU A 195 16.66 -5.80 2.23
CA LEU A 195 16.75 -6.86 1.24
C LEU A 195 17.12 -6.28 -0.13
N ASP A 196 18.15 -6.83 -0.75
CA ASP A 196 18.55 -6.47 -2.11
C ASP A 196 17.50 -6.95 -3.13
N ARG A 197 16.90 -8.11 -2.87
CA ARG A 197 15.91 -8.79 -3.72
C ARG A 197 14.77 -9.31 -2.88
N GLU A 198 13.67 -9.63 -3.55
CA GLU A 198 12.51 -10.27 -2.98
C GLU A 198 12.86 -11.61 -2.31
N LEU A 199 12.32 -11.83 -1.11
CA LEU A 199 12.35 -13.13 -0.44
C LEU A 199 11.04 -13.84 -0.74
N GLN A 200 11.12 -14.93 -1.50
CA GLN A 200 9.96 -15.77 -1.83
C GLN A 200 9.66 -16.75 -0.69
N LYS A 201 8.42 -16.74 -0.20
CA LYS A 201 7.95 -17.54 0.95
C LYS A 201 7.13 -18.75 0.54
N ALA A 202 6.48 -18.67 -0.62
CA ALA A 202 5.70 -19.76 -1.18
C ALA A 202 5.76 -19.72 -2.71
N ARG A 203 5.47 -20.86 -3.35
CA ARG A 203 5.30 -20.93 -4.81
C ARG A 203 4.21 -21.93 -5.19
N ILE A 204 3.61 -21.72 -6.36
CA ILE A 204 2.69 -22.67 -6.98
C ILE A 204 3.51 -23.53 -7.95
N LEU A 205 3.43 -24.85 -7.81
CA LEU A 205 4.10 -25.82 -8.66
C LEU A 205 3.36 -26.02 -9.99
N ALA A 206 4.00 -26.71 -10.94
CA ALA A 206 3.43 -26.94 -12.28
C ALA A 206 2.12 -27.74 -12.26
N ASP A 207 1.90 -28.54 -11.21
CA ASP A 207 0.66 -29.30 -10.98
C ASP A 207 -0.42 -28.48 -10.25
N GLY A 208 -0.17 -27.20 -9.97
CA GLY A 208 -1.06 -26.30 -9.24
C GLY A 208 -0.97 -26.42 -7.72
N SER A 209 -0.15 -27.33 -7.17
CA SER A 209 0.00 -27.48 -5.73
C SER A 209 0.82 -26.34 -5.12
N LEU A 210 0.48 -25.99 -3.88
CA LEU A 210 1.20 -24.97 -3.10
C LEU A 210 2.39 -25.59 -2.40
N GLU A 211 3.59 -25.04 -2.61
CA GLU A 211 4.78 -25.33 -1.83
C GLU A 211 5.13 -24.14 -0.93
N LEU A 212 5.21 -24.39 0.37
CA LEU A 212 5.67 -23.44 1.37
C LEU A 212 7.20 -23.55 1.50
N LEU A 213 7.92 -22.48 1.17
CA LEU A 213 9.37 -22.39 1.33
C LEU A 213 9.77 -21.96 2.75
N MET A 214 8.83 -21.31 3.44
CA MET A 214 8.94 -20.84 4.82
C MET A 214 7.60 -21.08 5.55
N GLY A 215 7.56 -20.79 6.85
CA GLY A 215 6.30 -20.80 7.60
C GLY A 215 5.25 -19.92 6.91
N PRO A 216 3.98 -20.37 6.82
CA PRO A 216 2.96 -19.62 6.12
C PRO A 216 2.65 -18.32 6.87
N GLU A 217 2.41 -17.26 6.12
CA GLU A 217 2.01 -15.95 6.64
C GLU A 217 0.77 -15.48 5.88
N TYR A 218 -0.21 -15.01 6.62
CA TYR A 218 -1.47 -14.51 6.07
C TYR A 218 -1.74 -13.10 6.57
N HIS A 219 -2.12 -12.21 5.66
CA HIS A 219 -2.64 -10.88 6.00
C HIS A 219 -4.18 -10.90 5.97
N GLY A 220 -4.78 -9.90 6.62
CA GLY A 220 -6.24 -9.76 6.63
C GLY A 220 -6.78 -9.50 5.22
N ASP A 221 -7.97 -10.05 4.94
CA ASP A 221 -8.63 -9.94 3.63
C ASP A 221 -10.13 -9.66 3.87
N PRO A 222 -10.72 -8.63 3.23
CA PRO A 222 -12.14 -8.29 3.42
C PRO A 222 -13.10 -9.30 2.79
N ILE A 223 -12.63 -10.14 1.86
CA ILE A 223 -13.39 -11.15 1.14
C ILE A 223 -13.18 -12.53 1.76
N ASN A 224 -11.94 -12.90 2.07
CA ASN A 224 -11.59 -14.20 2.62
C ASN A 224 -11.25 -14.13 4.12
N ALA A 225 -12.12 -14.69 4.97
CA ALA A 225 -11.90 -14.71 6.42
C ALA A 225 -10.64 -15.48 6.86
N GLN A 226 -10.08 -16.35 6.01
CA GLN A 226 -8.81 -17.05 6.28
C GLN A 226 -7.58 -16.16 6.02
N GLY A 227 -7.78 -14.99 5.40
CA GLY A 227 -6.72 -14.08 4.98
C GLY A 227 -6.13 -14.42 3.61
N ALA A 228 -5.18 -13.60 3.19
CA ALA A 228 -4.45 -13.74 1.94
C ALA A 228 -3.01 -14.22 2.23
N LEU A 229 -2.59 -15.32 1.58
CA LEU A 229 -1.25 -15.88 1.75
C LEU A 229 -0.19 -14.91 1.21
N THR A 230 0.87 -14.68 1.97
CA THR A 230 2.03 -13.90 1.51
C THR A 230 2.98 -14.79 0.72
N PHE A 231 3.18 -14.46 -0.57
CA PHE A 231 4.17 -15.12 -1.43
C PHE A 231 5.55 -14.46 -1.37
N TYR A 232 5.60 -13.15 -1.12
CA TYR A 232 6.85 -12.37 -1.20
C TYR A 232 6.99 -11.36 -0.08
N HIS A 233 8.21 -11.22 0.41
CA HIS A 233 8.68 -10.01 1.08
C HIS A 233 9.52 -9.22 0.10
N TYR A 234 9.13 -7.98 -0.21
CA TYR A 234 9.80 -7.21 -1.25
C TYR A 234 11.02 -6.44 -0.73
N GLY A 235 12.08 -6.43 -1.54
CA GLY A 235 13.27 -5.59 -1.38
C GLY A 235 13.49 -4.73 -2.63
N TRP A 236 14.71 -4.23 -2.82
CA TRP A 236 15.03 -3.32 -3.93
C TRP A 236 14.84 -3.90 -5.33
N GLY A 237 14.92 -5.23 -5.49
CA GLY A 237 14.62 -5.92 -6.75
C GLY A 237 13.23 -5.65 -7.33
N LEU A 238 12.26 -5.22 -6.50
CA LEU A 238 10.94 -4.80 -6.96
C LEU A 238 11.00 -3.58 -7.89
N LEU A 239 11.89 -2.62 -7.61
CA LEU A 239 12.07 -1.44 -8.46
C LEU A 239 12.65 -1.84 -9.82
N ASP A 240 13.60 -2.77 -9.84
CA ASP A 240 14.13 -3.30 -11.10
C ASP A 240 13.06 -4.01 -11.92
N ASP A 241 12.15 -4.76 -11.26
CA ASP A 241 11.04 -5.44 -11.94
C ASP A 241 10.02 -4.43 -12.51
N LEU A 242 9.78 -3.30 -11.85
CA LEU A 242 8.96 -2.20 -12.38
C LEU A 242 9.60 -1.56 -13.62
N PHE A 243 10.92 -1.31 -13.61
CA PHE A 243 11.61 -0.84 -14.82
C PHE A 243 11.54 -1.88 -15.95
N ARG A 244 11.72 -3.17 -15.64
CA ARG A 244 11.60 -4.26 -16.62
C ARG A 244 10.21 -4.39 -17.22
N SER A 245 9.15 -4.06 -16.49
CA SER A 245 7.78 -4.07 -17.01
C SER A 245 7.44 -2.85 -17.88
N GLY A 246 8.34 -1.86 -17.97
CA GLY A 246 8.24 -0.74 -18.89
C GLY A 246 8.05 0.63 -18.24
N PHE A 247 7.93 0.72 -16.91
CA PHE A 247 7.84 2.02 -16.23
C PHE A 247 9.13 2.83 -16.43
N ALA A 248 8.99 4.14 -16.65
CA ALA A 248 10.11 5.02 -16.98
C ALA A 248 10.67 5.77 -15.75
N ASP A 249 9.85 5.99 -14.71
CA ASP A 249 10.22 6.71 -13.49
C ASP A 249 9.70 5.95 -12.29
N VAL A 250 10.59 5.26 -11.56
CA VAL A 250 10.25 4.41 -10.40
C VAL A 250 10.97 4.92 -9.17
N ARG A 251 10.23 5.23 -8.10
CA ARG A 251 10.76 5.83 -6.87
C ARG A 251 10.15 5.24 -5.62
N VAL A 252 10.93 5.27 -4.54
CA VAL A 252 10.46 5.08 -3.16
C VAL A 252 10.24 6.44 -2.53
N GLY A 253 9.02 6.75 -2.14
CA GLY A 253 8.66 7.96 -1.40
C GLY A 253 8.53 7.67 0.08
N VAL A 254 9.10 8.51 0.94
CA VAL A 254 8.87 8.49 2.38
C VAL A 254 8.23 9.80 2.81
N GLN A 255 7.12 9.73 3.55
CA GLN A 255 6.58 10.88 4.25
C GLN A 255 6.57 10.57 5.76
N TYR A 256 7.68 10.88 6.41
CA TYR A 256 7.80 10.79 7.86
C TYR A 256 7.45 12.14 8.48
N ASP A 257 6.30 12.22 9.14
CA ASP A 257 5.85 13.43 9.83
C ASP A 257 5.07 13.08 11.09
N VAL A 258 5.67 13.38 12.24
CA VAL A 258 5.12 13.05 13.57
C VAL A 258 3.83 13.82 13.83
N PHE A 259 3.74 15.09 13.40
CA PHE A 259 2.55 15.90 13.61
C PHE A 259 1.36 15.38 12.80
N SER A 260 1.57 14.98 11.54
CA SER A 260 0.53 14.30 10.76
C SER A 260 0.36 12.83 11.16
N GLY A 261 1.10 12.31 12.13
CA GLY A 261 1.03 10.89 12.54
C GLY A 261 1.32 9.94 11.38
N LEU A 262 2.21 10.34 10.46
CA LEU A 262 2.72 9.51 9.38
C LEU A 262 4.09 9.01 9.79
N VAL A 263 4.09 7.87 10.48
CA VAL A 263 5.27 7.29 11.14
C VAL A 263 5.41 5.81 10.78
N SER A 264 6.45 5.15 11.29
CA SER A 264 6.68 3.74 10.99
C SER A 264 5.60 2.84 11.62
N ASN A 265 5.66 1.53 11.35
CA ASN A 265 4.84 0.55 12.06
C ASN A 265 5.28 0.33 13.52
N ASN A 266 6.38 0.93 13.99
CA ASN A 266 6.91 0.81 15.34
C ASN A 266 7.29 -0.63 15.73
N HIS A 267 7.70 -1.44 14.75
CA HIS A 267 8.15 -2.81 15.01
C HIS A 267 9.46 -2.80 15.82
N PRO A 268 9.60 -3.66 16.86
CA PRO A 268 10.79 -3.68 17.72
C PRO A 268 12.06 -4.17 16.99
N GLU A 269 11.92 -5.09 16.04
CA GLU A 269 13.03 -5.48 15.17
C GLU A 269 13.24 -4.45 14.06
N TYR A 270 14.09 -3.46 14.36
CA TYR A 270 14.37 -2.33 13.48
C TYR A 270 14.95 -2.73 12.13
N GLU A 271 15.73 -3.81 12.09
CA GLU A 271 16.49 -4.18 10.89
C GLU A 271 15.62 -4.87 9.82
N TYR A 272 14.52 -5.51 10.22
CA TYR A 272 13.68 -6.29 9.31
C TYR A 272 12.21 -5.89 9.39
N GLY A 273 11.62 -5.91 10.58
CA GLY A 273 10.17 -5.67 10.71
C GLY A 273 9.76 -4.20 10.73
N ASN A 274 10.68 -3.25 10.99
CA ASN A 274 10.34 -1.83 11.03
C ASN A 274 10.10 -1.28 9.64
N MET A 275 8.85 -0.92 9.36
CA MET A 275 8.41 -0.39 8.07
C MET A 275 8.13 1.10 8.20
N LEU A 276 8.92 1.93 7.51
CA LEU A 276 8.68 3.36 7.39
C LEU A 276 7.38 3.66 6.59
N PRO A 277 6.82 4.87 6.68
CA PRO A 277 5.67 5.29 5.89
C PRO A 277 6.09 5.50 4.43
N ILE A 278 6.21 4.39 3.71
CA ILE A 278 6.70 4.28 2.35
C ILE A 278 5.53 4.21 1.36
N ILE A 279 5.69 4.89 0.23
CA ILE A 279 4.91 4.72 -1.00
C ILE A 279 5.86 4.34 -2.13
N ILE A 280 5.48 3.38 -2.97
CA ILE A 280 6.15 3.14 -4.25
C ILE A 280 5.36 3.85 -5.33
N ARG A 281 6.06 4.64 -6.15
CA ARG A 281 5.50 5.35 -7.30
C ARG A 281 6.20 4.89 -8.57
N ALA A 282 5.44 4.57 -9.61
CA ALA A 282 5.97 4.21 -10.92
C ALA A 282 5.16 4.88 -12.04
N ALA A 283 5.80 5.70 -12.88
CA ALA A 283 5.13 6.40 -13.99
C ALA A 283 5.52 5.82 -15.35
N LYS A 284 4.56 5.81 -16.28
CA LYS A 284 4.66 5.26 -17.64
C LYS A 284 5.10 6.30 -18.68
#